data_AF-A0A9D6YDA5-F1
#
_entry.id   AF-A0A9D6YDA5-F1
#
_cell.length_a   1.000
_cell.length_b   1.000
_cell.length_c   1.000
_cell.angle_alpha   90.00
_cell.angle_beta   90.00
_cell.angle_gamma   90.00
#
_symmetry.space_group_name_H-M   'P 1'
#
loop_
_entity.id
_entity.type
_entity.pdbx_description
1 polymer ?
#
loop_
_entity_poly.entity_id
_entity_poly.type
_entity_poly.pdbx_seq_one_letter_code
_entity_poly.pdbx_strand_id
1 'polypeptide(L)' 'MSASEIIREIERLTPSERREVQAYFQHRSRADNPAWRDELARRIDEARAGRSLRSTEVRALVAQARSAQ' A
#
# COMPACT_ATOMS: atom_id res chain seq x y z
N MET A 1 -7.10 -25.28 -8.85
CA MET A 1 -5.91 -25.05 -8.01
C MET A 1 -6.38 -24.78 -6.60
N SER A 2 -5.90 -25.54 -5.63
CA SER A 2 -6.19 -25.41 -4.21
C SER A 2 -5.33 -24.31 -3.58
N ALA A 3 -5.77 -23.78 -2.43
CA ALA A 3 -4.99 -22.81 -1.66
C ALA A 3 -3.59 -23.31 -1.32
N SER A 4 -3.46 -24.61 -1.01
CA SER A 4 -2.20 -25.26 -0.67
C SER A 4 -1.23 -25.42 -1.85
N GLU A 5 -1.75 -25.44 -3.09
CA GLU A 5 -0.92 -25.42 -4.31
C GLU A 5 -0.45 -23.98 -4.59
N ILE A 6 -1.31 -22.98 -4.40
CA ILE A 6 -0.96 -21.55 -4.56
C ILE A 6 0.16 -21.16 -3.58
N ILE A 7 0.07 -21.56 -2.32
CA ILE A 7 1.08 -21.26 -1.30
C ILE A 7 2.44 -21.83 -1.70
N ARG A 8 2.48 -23.08 -2.17
CA ARG A 8 3.71 -23.73 -2.62
C ARG A 8 4.36 -23.05 -3.81
N GLU A 9 3.57 -22.57 -4.77
CA GLU A 9 4.12 -21.81 -5.89
C GLU A 9 4.66 -20.45 -5.44
N ILE A 10 3.98 -19.76 -4.51
CA ILE A 10 4.46 -18.47 -3.97
C ILE A 10 5.76 -18.65 -3.18
N GLU A 11 5.94 -19.75 -2.47
CA GLU A 11 7.16 -20.05 -1.71
C GLU A 11 8.38 -20.25 -2.62
N ARG A 12 8.18 -20.75 -3.85
CA ARG A 12 9.25 -20.94 -4.84
C ARG A 12 9.70 -19.64 -5.52
N LEU A 13 8.92 -18.58 -5.40
CA LEU A 13 9.26 -17.27 -5.97
C LEU A 13 10.45 -16.63 -5.26
N THR A 14 11.25 -15.90 -6.02
CA THR A 14 12.29 -15.02 -5.50
C THR A 14 11.67 -13.86 -4.69
N PRO A 15 12.45 -13.18 -3.83
CA PRO A 15 11.96 -12.02 -3.09
C PRO A 15 11.45 -10.86 -3.96
N SER A 16 11.90 -10.75 -5.22
CA SER A 16 11.38 -9.74 -6.16
C SER A 16 9.99 -10.13 -6.67
N GLU A 17 9.86 -11.36 -7.15
CA GLU A 17 8.59 -11.88 -7.69
C GLU A 17 7.50 -11.96 -6.62
N ARG A 18 7.86 -12.31 -5.37
CA ARG A 18 6.89 -12.25 -4.26
C ARG A 18 6.34 -10.84 -4.02
N ARG A 19 7.15 -9.80 -4.19
CA ARG A 19 6.70 -8.40 -4.05
C ARG A 19 5.73 -8.02 -5.16
N GLU A 20 5.98 -8.45 -6.38
CA GLU A 20 5.08 -8.23 -7.52
C GLU A 20 3.75 -8.95 -7.35
N VAL A 21 3.79 -10.23 -6.94
CA VAL A 21 2.59 -11.03 -6.66
C VAL A 21 1.79 -10.44 -5.50
N GLN A 22 2.46 -9.98 -4.44
CA GLN A 22 1.81 -9.29 -3.33
C GLN A 22 1.14 -7.99 -3.80
N ALA A 23 1.82 -7.18 -4.62
CA ALA A 23 1.25 -5.95 -5.17
C ALA A 23 0.02 -6.23 -6.06
N TYR A 24 0.08 -7.29 -6.87
CA TYR A 24 -1.02 -7.75 -7.70
C TYR A 24 -2.24 -8.18 -6.86
N PHE A 25 -2.05 -9.02 -5.84
CA PHE A 25 -3.16 -9.43 -4.97
C PHE A 25 -3.73 -8.27 -4.15
N GLN A 26 -2.89 -7.35 -3.68
CA GLN A 26 -3.35 -6.13 -3.03
C GLN A 26 -4.18 -5.29 -3.99
N HIS A 27 -3.75 -5.10 -5.24
CA HIS A 27 -4.52 -4.39 -6.24
C HIS A 27 -5.85 -5.07 -6.54
N ARG A 28 -5.85 -6.39 -6.78
CA ARG A 28 -7.05 -7.16 -7.14
C ARG A 28 -8.07 -7.23 -6.01
N SER A 29 -7.64 -7.46 -4.78
CA SER A 29 -8.51 -7.48 -3.58
C SER A 29 -9.15 -6.12 -3.29
N ARG A 30 -8.56 -5.05 -3.80
CA ARG A 30 -9.00 -3.67 -3.64
C ARG A 30 -9.85 -3.16 -4.80
N ALA A 31 -9.71 -3.75 -5.99
CA ALA A 31 -10.41 -3.32 -7.20
C ALA A 31 -11.93 -3.47 -7.09
N ASP A 32 -12.40 -4.54 -6.44
CA ASP A 32 -13.82 -4.84 -6.26
C ASP A 32 -14.37 -4.37 -4.89
N ASN A 33 -13.57 -3.65 -4.10
CA ASN A 33 -13.95 -3.14 -2.79
C ASN A 33 -14.41 -1.66 -2.89
N PRO A 34 -15.71 -1.36 -2.71
CA PRO A 34 -16.23 0.01 -2.80
C PRO A 34 -15.58 0.96 -1.79
N ALA A 35 -15.36 0.51 -0.55
CA ALA A 35 -14.74 1.33 0.50
C ALA A 35 -13.28 1.71 0.16
N TRP A 36 -12.54 0.82 -0.53
CA TRP A 36 -11.20 1.16 -1.01
C TRP A 36 -11.23 2.17 -2.15
N ARG A 37 -12.24 2.09 -3.04
CA ARG A 37 -12.39 3.05 -4.14
C ARG A 37 -12.69 4.45 -3.60
N ASP A 38 -13.54 4.55 -2.59
CA ASP A 38 -13.87 5.81 -1.92
C ASP A 38 -12.64 6.40 -1.20
N GLU A 39 -11.88 5.56 -0.49
CA GLU A 39 -10.64 5.98 0.16
C GLU A 39 -9.58 6.42 -0.87
N LEU A 40 -9.45 5.71 -2.00
CA LEU A 40 -8.53 6.11 -3.06
C LEU A 40 -8.96 7.44 -3.70
N ALA A 41 -10.26 7.65 -3.93
CA ALA A 41 -10.80 8.91 -4.41
C ALA A 41 -10.51 10.04 -3.42
N ARG A 42 -10.77 9.84 -2.11
CA ARG A 42 -10.43 10.79 -1.05
C ARG A 42 -8.95 11.15 -1.06
N ARG A 43 -8.05 10.16 -1.16
CA ARG A 43 -6.60 10.38 -1.21
C ARG A 43 -6.15 11.10 -2.48
N ILE A 44 -6.78 10.81 -3.62
CA ILE A 44 -6.55 11.54 -4.88
C ILE A 44 -7.00 12.98 -4.73
N ASP A 45 -8.15 13.23 -4.12
CA ASP A 45 -8.67 14.58 -3.91
C ASP A 45 -7.85 15.35 -2.88
N GLU A 46 -7.32 14.69 -1.84
CA GLU A 46 -6.34 15.27 -0.93
C GLU A 46 -5.01 15.57 -1.62
N ALA A 47 -4.54 14.70 -2.51
CA ALA A 47 -3.36 14.96 -3.32
C ALA A 47 -3.55 16.13 -4.28
N ARG A 48 -4.72 16.21 -4.93
CA ARG A 48 -5.11 17.33 -5.79
C ARG A 48 -5.27 18.63 -5.01
N ALA A 49 -5.77 18.56 -3.77
CA ALA A 49 -5.87 19.68 -2.85
C ALA A 49 -4.52 20.06 -2.18
N GLY A 50 -3.41 19.42 -2.58
CA GLY A 50 -2.09 19.71 -2.02
C GLY A 50 -1.88 19.21 -0.58
N ARG A 51 -2.79 18.37 -0.05
CA ARG A 51 -2.74 17.77 1.30
C ARG A 51 -2.09 16.38 1.32
N SER A 52 -1.57 15.90 0.20
CA SER A 52 -0.86 14.62 0.15
C SER A 52 0.54 14.77 0.73
N LEU A 53 0.68 14.56 2.04
CA LEU A 53 1.99 14.48 2.66
C LEU A 53 2.75 13.29 2.06
N ARG A 54 3.81 13.59 1.32
CA ARG A 54 4.80 12.64 0.81
C ARG A 54 5.71 12.19 1.96
N SER A 55 6.43 11.09 1.76
CA SER A 55 7.25 10.39 2.78
C SER A 55 8.38 11.20 3.44
N THR A 56 8.69 12.39 2.93
CA THR A 56 9.59 13.39 3.53
C THR A 56 8.92 14.22 4.62
N GLU A 57 7.62 14.47 4.51
CA GLU A 57 6.87 15.32 5.44
C GLU A 57 6.48 14.56 6.71
N VAL A 58 6.26 13.24 6.61
CA VAL A 58 6.12 12.34 7.78
C VAL A 58 7.44 12.26 8.58
N ARG A 59 8.60 12.26 7.90
CA ARG A 59 9.92 12.27 8.57
C ARG A 59 10.22 13.59 9.27
N ALA A 60 9.82 14.72 8.68
CA ALA A 60 9.96 16.03 9.31
C ALA A 60 9.04 16.20 10.53
N LEU A 61 7.79 15.71 10.46
CA LEU A 61 6.86 15.72 11.60
C LEU A 61 7.35 14.85 12.77
N VAL A 62 7.92 13.67 12.49
CA VAL A 62 8.52 12.79 13.51
C VAL A 62 9.81 13.39 14.10
N ALA A 63 10.60 14.11 13.31
CA ALA A 63 11.78 14.82 13.82
C ALA A 63 11.40 15.99 14.73
N GLN A 64 10.39 16.79 14.35
CA GLN A 64 9.86 17.89 15.17
C GLN A 64 9.21 17.39 16.47
N ALA A 65 8.46 16.28 16.44
CA ALA A 65 7.85 15.70 17.63
C ALA A 65 8.88 15.14 18.64
N ARG A 66 10.08 14.76 18.18
CA ARG A 66 11.19 14.27 19.03
C ARG A 66 12.10 15.37 19.56
N SER A 67 12.07 16.56 18.98
CA SER A 67 12.80 17.74 19.46
C SER A 67 11.96 18.63 20.38
N ALA A 68 10.67 18.29 20.57
CA ALA A 68 9.74 18.97 21.45
C ALA A 68 9.48 18.23 22.78
N GLN A 69 10.20 17.14 23.05
CA GLN A 69 10.29 16.41 24.34
C GLN A 69 11.75 16.35 24.77
#